data_AF-A0A382NXM5-F1
#
_entry.id   AF-A0A382NXM5-F1
#
_cell.length_a   1.000
_cell.length_b   1.000
_cell.length_c   1.000
_cell.angle_alpha   90.00
_cell.angle_beta   90.00
_cell.angle_gamma   90.00
#
_symmetry.space_group_name_H-M   'P 1'
#
loop_
_entity.id
_entity.type
_entity.pdbx_description
1 polymer ?
#
loop_
_entity_poly.entity_id
_entity_poly.type
_entity_poly.pdbx_seq_one_letter_code
_entity_poly.pdbx_strand_id
1 'polypeptide(L)'
;MTPYLKQKWIWVGVFSAFVLIVSLCIWGVVKASTAKSSVDKWAESPGTSGFINLDEVQKSCLDSNNSKTENFEKRINEIFEGDNLILLDVQGRERGFLLSAIEDLNKNEKPDLVGTSGDEVVFQLEVLGSGPNNAKLTGKGVNSDFKSTFTYPMPNIDRASADNYYRTNGYYPYYYSYYGYRGYRYYTPRRRYRTMMVYRRGYRSSSRYRTQIISNGRYYGNYRTRYPSSSRTFSRPSASRKSYVSRTASSPGFKSRLSSSPTAKARSSLAKSGKISSSSKSKSSGGFKSGLSSTARSSSSRSSSSRSSSSRS
;
A
#
# COMPACT_ATOMS: atom_id res chain seq x y z
N MET A 1 -55.79 50.37 5.16
CA MET A 1 -55.19 49.12 5.66
C MET A 1 -55.08 49.24 7.18
N THR A 2 -55.83 48.43 7.94
CA THR A 2 -55.91 48.57 9.40
C THR A 2 -54.58 48.21 10.08
N PRO A 3 -54.24 48.81 11.23
CA PRO A 3 -52.98 48.56 11.94
C PRO A 3 -52.74 47.06 12.23
N TYR A 4 -53.82 46.30 12.42
CA TYR A 4 -53.79 44.85 12.63
C TYR A 4 -53.27 44.05 11.42
N LEU A 5 -53.53 44.52 10.19
CA LEU A 5 -53.04 43.88 8.97
C LEU A 5 -51.54 44.11 8.78
N LYS A 6 -51.03 45.32 9.07
CA LYS A 6 -49.57 45.61 9.02
C LYS A 6 -48.79 44.74 10.01
N GLN A 7 -49.32 44.54 11.20
CA GLN A 7 -48.68 43.74 12.24
C GLN A 7 -48.60 42.24 11.87
N LYS A 8 -49.65 41.67 11.25
CA LYS A 8 -49.63 40.29 10.73
C LYS A 8 -48.54 40.07 9.67
N TRP A 9 -48.39 40.99 8.72
CA TRP A 9 -47.38 40.87 7.66
C TRP A 9 -45.94 40.99 8.19
N ILE A 10 -45.73 41.81 9.22
CA ILE A 10 -44.43 41.90 9.91
C ILE A 10 -44.08 40.57 10.60
N TRP A 11 -45.02 39.99 11.34
CA TRP A 11 -44.79 38.70 12.01
C TRP A 11 -44.54 37.55 11.02
N VAL A 12 -45.26 37.50 9.90
CA VAL A 12 -45.03 36.51 8.83
C VAL A 12 -43.65 36.69 8.19
N GLY A 13 -43.22 37.92 7.94
CA GLY A 13 -41.89 38.21 7.40
C GLY A 13 -40.76 37.80 8.35
N VAL A 14 -40.90 38.08 9.65
CA VAL A 14 -39.92 37.71 10.68
C VAL A 14 -39.85 36.18 10.85
N PHE A 15 -40.99 35.49 10.87
CA PHE A 15 -41.02 34.03 10.99
C PHE A 15 -40.40 33.34 9.75
N SER A 16 -40.68 33.84 8.55
CA SER A 16 -40.10 33.33 7.31
C SER A 16 -38.58 33.49 7.26
N ALA A 17 -38.07 34.67 7.65
CA ALA A 17 -36.63 34.92 7.73
C ALA A 17 -35.94 34.03 8.77
N PHE A 18 -36.58 33.80 9.92
CA PHE A 18 -36.05 32.93 10.96
C PHE A 18 -35.97 31.47 10.50
N VAL A 19 -37.01 30.95 9.83
CA VAL A 19 -37.01 29.59 9.27
C VAL A 19 -35.94 29.41 8.18
N LEU A 20 -35.70 30.42 7.35
CA LEU A 20 -34.64 30.41 6.34
C LEU A 20 -33.24 30.40 6.95
N ILE A 21 -32.98 31.24 7.96
CA ILE A 21 -31.70 31.30 8.65
C ILE A 21 -31.42 29.97 9.37
N VAL A 22 -32.41 29.44 10.10
CA VAL A 22 -32.28 28.15 10.79
C VAL A 22 -32.06 27.01 9.79
N SER A 23 -32.78 26.99 8.67
CA SER A 23 -32.58 25.98 7.61
C SER A 23 -31.18 26.05 7.00
N LEU A 24 -30.66 27.25 6.72
CA LEU A 24 -29.31 27.44 6.21
C LEU A 24 -28.24 27.01 7.23
N CYS A 25 -28.43 27.32 8.51
CA CYS A 25 -27.55 26.88 9.59
C CYS A 25 -27.53 25.35 9.73
N ILE A 26 -28.71 24.71 9.77
CA ILE A 26 -28.83 23.25 9.84
C ILE A 26 -28.18 22.60 8.62
N TRP A 27 -28.43 23.12 7.41
CA TRP A 27 -27.85 22.58 6.18
C TRP A 27 -26.32 22.75 6.13
N GLY A 28 -25.80 23.88 6.64
CA GLY A 28 -24.37 24.15 6.80
C GLY A 28 -23.69 23.15 7.76
N VAL A 29 -24.29 22.91 8.93
CA VAL A 29 -23.78 21.98 9.94
C VAL A 29 -23.78 20.53 9.43
N VAL A 30 -24.85 20.10 8.74
CA VAL A 30 -24.94 18.75 8.16
C VAL A 30 -23.91 18.55 7.04
N LYS A 31 -23.66 19.56 6.20
CA LYS A 31 -22.60 19.49 5.17
C LYS A 31 -21.19 19.48 5.74
N ALA A 32 -20.96 20.19 6.85
CA ALA A 32 -19.65 20.22 7.52
C ALA A 32 -19.34 18.87 8.20
N SER A 33 -20.30 18.26 8.90
CA SER A 33 -20.10 16.97 9.59
C SER A 33 -19.89 15.80 8.63
N THR A 34 -20.65 15.75 7.53
CA THR A 34 -20.48 14.75 6.47
C THR A 34 -19.15 14.90 5.72
N ALA A 35 -18.68 16.13 5.51
CA ALA A 35 -17.37 16.40 4.93
C ALA A 35 -16.23 15.89 5.83
N LYS A 36 -16.29 16.19 7.14
CA LYS A 36 -15.29 15.73 8.12
C LYS A 36 -15.17 14.21 8.15
N SER A 37 -16.30 13.49 8.28
CA SER A 37 -16.30 12.02 8.29
C SER A 37 -15.80 11.37 6.98
N SER A 38 -15.97 12.03 5.84
CA SER A 38 -15.49 11.51 4.55
C SER A 38 -13.98 11.68 4.39
N VAL A 39 -13.42 12.79 4.90
CA VAL A 39 -11.97 13.05 4.90
C VAL A 39 -11.26 12.09 5.83
N ASP A 40 -11.79 11.87 7.03
CA ASP A 40 -11.18 10.95 8.01
C ASP A 40 -11.15 9.51 7.47
N LYS A 41 -12.28 9.02 6.92
CA LYS A 41 -12.36 7.70 6.27
C LYS A 41 -11.42 7.57 5.08
N TRP A 42 -11.23 8.64 4.31
CA TRP A 42 -10.29 8.64 3.19
C TRP A 42 -8.85 8.57 3.69
N ALA A 43 -8.47 9.43 4.65
CA ALA A 43 -7.14 9.51 5.23
C ALA A 43 -6.69 8.19 5.88
N GLU A 44 -7.61 7.49 6.53
CA GLU A 44 -7.38 6.18 7.15
C GLU A 44 -7.43 5.02 6.16
N SER A 45 -7.88 5.25 4.93
CA SER A 45 -7.95 4.18 3.93
C SER A 45 -6.54 3.69 3.58
N PRO A 46 -6.34 2.38 3.30
CA PRO A 46 -5.00 1.88 2.98
C PRO A 46 -4.40 2.54 1.72
N GLY A 47 -5.24 3.05 0.82
CA GLY A 47 -4.82 3.76 -0.38
C GLY A 47 -4.43 5.23 -0.17
N THR A 48 -4.49 5.77 1.04
CA THR A 48 -4.14 7.18 1.31
C THR A 48 -3.24 7.32 2.52
N SER A 49 -3.43 6.46 3.52
CA SER A 49 -2.60 6.40 4.73
C SER A 49 -1.12 6.13 4.45
N GLY A 50 -0.74 5.74 3.23
CA GLY A 50 0.62 5.34 2.88
C GLY A 50 0.90 3.87 3.12
N PHE A 51 -0.16 3.08 3.30
CA PHE A 51 -0.03 1.66 3.54
C PHE A 51 0.39 0.89 2.27
N ILE A 52 1.27 -0.08 2.43
CA ILE A 52 1.74 -0.94 1.34
C ILE A 52 1.82 -2.39 1.79
N ASN A 53 1.51 -3.32 0.89
CA ASN A 53 1.61 -4.75 1.16
C ASN A 53 3.07 -5.22 1.07
N LEU A 54 3.74 -5.29 2.22
CA LEU A 54 5.16 -5.62 2.27
C LEU A 54 5.47 -7.10 2.01
N ASP A 55 4.48 -8.01 2.10
CA ASP A 55 4.65 -9.39 1.65
C ASP A 55 4.81 -9.45 0.12
N GLU A 56 4.00 -8.68 -0.62
CA GLU A 56 4.11 -8.56 -2.07
C GLU A 56 5.40 -7.84 -2.49
N VAL A 57 5.86 -6.87 -1.69
CA VAL A 57 7.17 -6.23 -1.91
C VAL A 57 8.29 -7.26 -1.76
N GLN A 58 8.31 -8.04 -0.67
CA GLN A 58 9.30 -9.10 -0.50
C GLN A 58 9.25 -10.11 -1.65
N LYS A 59 8.07 -10.58 -2.05
CA LYS A 59 7.92 -11.47 -3.22
C LYS A 59 8.50 -10.84 -4.49
N SER A 60 8.23 -9.56 -4.73
CA SER A 60 8.77 -8.86 -5.90
C SER A 60 10.30 -8.75 -5.91
N CYS A 61 10.93 -8.73 -4.73
CA CYS A 61 12.40 -8.76 -4.61
C CYS A 61 13.00 -10.10 -5.03
N LEU A 62 12.21 -11.18 -4.98
CA LEU A 62 12.64 -12.54 -5.28
C LEU A 62 12.21 -13.01 -6.69
N ASP A 63 11.32 -12.28 -7.35
CA ASP A 63 10.76 -12.63 -8.64
C ASP A 63 11.69 -12.21 -9.79
N SER A 64 12.12 -13.19 -10.58
CA SER A 64 13.02 -12.99 -11.73
C SER A 64 12.41 -12.11 -12.84
N ASN A 65 11.09 -11.98 -12.92
CA ASN A 65 10.45 -11.05 -13.87
C ASN A 65 10.68 -9.57 -13.50
N ASN A 66 10.96 -9.31 -12.23
CA ASN A 66 11.26 -7.98 -11.70
C ASN A 66 12.77 -7.74 -11.61
N SER A 67 13.58 -8.57 -12.25
CA SER A 67 15.04 -8.47 -12.28
C SER A 67 15.52 -7.11 -12.85
N LYS A 68 14.83 -6.57 -13.85
CA LYS A 68 15.08 -5.21 -14.36
C LYS A 68 14.56 -4.12 -13.41
N THR A 69 15.37 -3.09 -13.18
CA THR A 69 15.05 -1.91 -12.36
C THR A 69 13.67 -1.31 -12.68
N GLU A 70 13.35 -1.09 -13.96
CA GLU A 70 12.08 -0.53 -14.41
C GLU A 70 10.88 -1.42 -14.06
N ASN A 71 11.04 -2.75 -14.17
CA ASN A 71 9.98 -3.70 -13.87
C ASN A 71 9.72 -3.73 -12.36
N PHE A 72 10.78 -3.74 -11.57
CA PHE A 72 10.67 -3.64 -10.12
C PHE A 72 9.95 -2.37 -9.69
N GLU A 73 10.33 -1.21 -10.22
CA GLU A 73 9.64 0.05 -9.92
C GLU A 73 8.15 0.05 -10.29
N LYS A 74 7.82 -0.48 -11.46
CA LYS A 74 6.42 -0.67 -11.88
C LYS A 74 5.70 -1.54 -10.86
N ARG A 75 6.29 -2.68 -10.50
CA ARG A 75 5.69 -3.62 -9.55
C ARG A 75 5.46 -2.99 -8.18
N ILE A 76 6.41 -2.22 -7.65
CA ILE A 76 6.22 -1.48 -6.39
C ILE A 76 5.05 -0.49 -6.50
N ASN A 77 4.95 0.24 -7.61
CA ASN A 77 3.86 1.20 -7.85
C ASN A 77 2.49 0.57 -8.15
N GLU A 78 2.46 -0.69 -8.59
CA GLU A 78 1.26 -1.51 -8.70
C GLU A 78 0.76 -1.99 -7.34
N ILE A 79 1.69 -2.47 -6.49
CA ILE A 79 1.39 -2.90 -5.12
C ILE A 79 0.90 -1.70 -4.30
N PHE A 80 1.51 -0.53 -4.51
CA PHE A 80 1.19 0.68 -3.76
C PHE A 80 -0.15 1.30 -4.18
N GLU A 81 -1.04 1.46 -3.21
CA GLU A 81 -2.39 2.00 -3.42
C GLU A 81 -2.50 3.51 -3.23
N GLY A 82 -1.46 4.18 -2.71
CA GLY A 82 -1.38 5.63 -2.55
C GLY A 82 -1.77 6.43 -3.79
N ASP A 83 -2.21 7.67 -3.64
CA ASP A 83 -2.51 8.50 -4.81
C ASP A 83 -1.25 8.91 -5.60
N ASN A 84 -0.11 9.02 -4.92
CA ASN A 84 1.15 9.45 -5.52
C ASN A 84 2.05 8.25 -5.87
N LEU A 85 3.11 8.52 -6.64
CA LEU A 85 4.08 7.51 -7.02
C LEU A 85 5.08 7.25 -5.90
N ILE A 86 5.53 5.99 -5.82
CA ILE A 86 6.75 5.63 -5.10
C ILE A 86 7.94 5.86 -6.02
N LEU A 87 8.89 6.65 -5.53
CA LEU A 87 10.23 6.85 -6.08
C LEU A 87 11.21 6.02 -5.25
N LEU A 88 12.13 5.34 -5.92
CA LEU A 88 13.14 4.54 -5.26
C LEU A 88 14.44 5.32 -5.21
N ASP A 89 15.04 5.43 -4.02
CA ASP A 89 16.39 5.95 -3.79
C ASP A 89 17.26 4.80 -3.28
N VAL A 90 18.31 4.46 -4.02
CA VAL A 90 19.21 3.35 -3.71
C VAL A 90 20.60 3.88 -3.51
N GLN A 91 21.14 3.64 -2.33
CA GLN A 91 22.48 4.05 -1.94
C GLN A 91 23.35 2.82 -1.73
N GLY A 92 24.46 2.73 -2.47
CA GLY A 92 25.51 1.75 -2.22
C GLY A 92 26.13 1.96 -0.84
N ARG A 93 26.33 0.85 -0.12
CA ARG A 93 27.02 0.76 1.16
C ARG A 93 28.29 -0.06 0.97
N GLU A 94 29.11 -0.19 2.01
CA GLU A 94 30.35 -0.97 1.93
C GLU A 94 30.13 -2.44 1.55
N ARG A 95 29.06 -3.04 2.09
CA ARG A 95 28.74 -4.46 1.90
C ARG A 95 27.40 -4.70 1.22
N GLY A 96 26.90 -3.77 0.40
CA GLY A 96 25.64 -3.95 -0.32
C GLY A 96 24.94 -2.62 -0.59
N PHE A 97 23.62 -2.54 -0.37
CA PHE A 97 22.88 -1.30 -0.62
C PHE A 97 21.71 -1.09 0.36
N LEU A 98 21.32 0.17 0.51
CA LEU A 98 20.04 0.56 1.10
C LEU A 98 19.14 1.12 0.01
N LEU A 99 17.98 0.50 -0.17
CA LEU A 99 16.89 1.02 -0.97
C LEU A 99 15.85 1.64 -0.05
N SER A 100 15.50 2.90 -0.29
CA SER A 100 14.40 3.61 0.34
C SER A 100 13.29 3.85 -0.68
N ALA A 101 12.09 3.39 -0.36
CA ALA A 101 10.90 3.65 -1.15
C ALA A 101 10.18 4.88 -0.60
N ILE A 102 10.12 5.94 -1.38
CA ILE A 102 9.70 7.28 -0.97
C ILE A 102 8.44 7.65 -1.75
N GLU A 103 7.35 7.95 -1.08
CA GLU A 103 6.17 8.50 -1.75
C GLU A 103 6.35 10.00 -2.00
N ASP A 104 6.20 10.40 -3.25
CA ASP A 104 6.25 11.80 -3.69
C ASP A 104 4.97 12.55 -3.28
N LEU A 105 4.92 13.01 -2.02
CA LEU A 105 3.75 13.67 -1.43
C LEU A 105 3.61 15.12 -1.91
N ASN A 106 4.71 15.75 -2.31
CA ASN A 106 4.73 17.13 -2.76
C ASN A 106 4.65 17.30 -4.28
N LYS A 107 4.76 16.21 -5.04
CA LYS A 107 4.65 16.14 -6.51
C LYS A 107 5.73 16.90 -7.24
N ASN A 108 6.91 17.02 -6.64
CA ASN A 108 8.07 17.67 -7.25
C ASN A 108 8.85 16.71 -8.18
N GLU A 109 8.39 15.46 -8.30
CA GLU A 109 8.93 14.40 -9.16
C GLU A 109 10.36 13.96 -8.80
N LYS A 110 10.80 14.18 -7.56
CA LYS A 110 12.11 13.77 -7.03
C LYS A 110 11.98 13.35 -5.56
N PRO A 111 12.81 12.42 -5.06
CA PRO A 111 12.83 12.15 -3.63
C PRO A 111 13.25 13.39 -2.83
N ASP A 112 12.40 13.85 -1.91
CA ASP A 112 12.64 15.03 -1.10
C ASP A 112 12.10 14.88 0.33
N LEU A 113 12.94 14.40 1.26
CA LEU A 113 12.55 14.17 2.65
C LEU A 113 12.58 15.43 3.53
N VAL A 114 12.68 16.63 2.95
CA VAL A 114 12.90 17.86 3.71
C VAL A 114 11.60 18.40 4.32
N GLY A 115 11.59 18.53 5.65
CA GLY A 115 10.53 19.22 6.40
C GLY A 115 9.17 18.53 6.39
N THR A 116 8.14 19.22 6.88
CA THR A 116 6.76 18.71 6.99
C THR A 116 5.96 18.81 5.70
N SER A 117 6.52 19.43 4.66
CA SER A 117 5.97 19.50 3.31
C SER A 117 6.63 18.51 2.35
N GLY A 118 7.66 17.80 2.80
CA GLY A 118 8.39 16.82 2.02
C GLY A 118 7.66 15.50 1.86
N ASP A 119 8.42 14.54 1.36
CA ASP A 119 8.01 13.18 1.07
C ASP A 119 8.08 12.28 2.30
N GLU A 120 7.62 11.05 2.13
CA GLU A 120 7.65 10.05 3.19
C GLU A 120 8.26 8.73 2.71
N VAL A 121 9.22 8.22 3.48
CA VAL A 121 9.68 6.85 3.31
C VAL A 121 8.58 5.89 3.75
N VAL A 122 8.17 4.99 2.84
CA VAL A 122 7.14 3.98 3.07
C VAL A 122 7.75 2.65 3.54
N PHE A 123 8.91 2.29 2.99
CA PHE A 123 9.70 1.14 3.44
C PHE A 123 11.17 1.28 3.07
N GLN A 124 12.01 0.46 3.69
CA GLN A 124 13.42 0.32 3.35
C GLN A 124 13.80 -1.16 3.20
N LEU A 125 14.59 -1.45 2.18
CA LEU A 125 15.25 -2.73 1.97
C LEU A 125 16.75 -2.51 2.13
N GLU A 126 17.33 -3.14 3.15
CA GLU A 126 18.77 -3.21 3.34
C GLU A 126 19.26 -4.58 2.88
N VAL A 127 20.29 -4.61 2.03
CA VAL A 127 20.92 -5.84 1.54
C VAL A 127 22.40 -5.80 1.89
N LEU A 128 22.90 -6.88 2.49
CA LEU A 128 24.24 -7.05 3.04
C LEU A 128 24.95 -8.25 2.40
N GLY A 129 25.56 -8.04 1.24
CA GLY A 129 26.42 -9.02 0.58
C GLY A 129 25.66 -10.28 0.18
N SER A 130 26.40 -11.31 -0.23
CA SER A 130 25.82 -12.62 -0.54
C SER A 130 25.71 -13.49 0.71
N GLY A 131 24.68 -14.31 0.78
CA GLY A 131 24.53 -15.31 1.83
C GLY A 131 23.10 -15.41 2.36
N PRO A 132 22.83 -16.37 3.24
CA PRO A 132 21.52 -16.54 3.84
C PRO A 132 21.13 -15.31 4.67
N ASN A 133 19.86 -14.91 4.64
CA ASN A 133 19.32 -13.83 5.48
C ASN A 133 20.08 -12.49 5.32
N ASN A 134 20.67 -12.26 4.15
CA ASN A 134 21.41 -11.07 3.81
C ASN A 134 20.54 -9.83 3.59
N ALA A 135 19.22 -9.95 3.58
CA ALA A 135 18.33 -8.82 3.34
C ALA A 135 17.30 -8.62 4.43
N LYS A 136 17.04 -7.35 4.73
CA LYS A 136 16.10 -6.89 5.74
C LYS A 136 15.14 -5.88 5.13
N LEU A 137 13.87 -6.25 5.04
CA LEU A 137 12.79 -5.36 4.63
C LEU A 137 12.10 -4.80 5.88
N THR A 138 12.08 -3.48 6.01
CA THR A 138 11.44 -2.78 7.12
C THR A 138 10.40 -1.80 6.60
N GLY A 139 9.19 -1.85 7.15
CA GLY A 139 8.21 -0.81 6.89
C GLY A 139 8.58 0.49 7.60
N LYS A 140 8.02 1.60 7.11
CA LYS A 140 8.17 2.95 7.67
C LYS A 140 6.82 3.66 7.70
N GLY A 141 6.74 4.76 8.44
CA GLY A 141 5.47 5.46 8.67
C GLY A 141 4.42 4.51 9.24
N VAL A 142 3.24 4.49 8.63
CA VAL A 142 2.12 3.60 9.03
C VAL A 142 2.42 2.10 8.86
N ASN A 143 3.52 1.73 8.19
CA ASN A 143 3.93 0.35 7.97
C ASN A 143 5.00 -0.13 8.96
N SER A 144 5.40 0.69 9.95
CA SER A 144 6.63 0.45 10.74
C SER A 144 6.68 -0.82 11.57
N ASP A 145 5.54 -1.47 11.80
CA ASP A 145 5.51 -2.74 12.53
C ASP A 145 6.06 -3.90 11.71
N PHE A 146 6.02 -3.78 10.37
CA PHE A 146 6.52 -4.82 9.50
C PHE A 146 8.06 -4.86 9.51
N LYS A 147 8.58 -6.06 9.77
CA LYS A 147 9.98 -6.41 9.62
C LYS A 147 10.07 -7.81 9.07
N SER A 148 10.90 -8.01 8.07
CA SER A 148 11.19 -9.32 7.50
C SER A 148 12.66 -9.42 7.16
N THR A 149 13.22 -10.61 7.36
CA THR A 149 14.56 -10.97 6.94
C THR A 149 14.45 -12.13 5.97
N PHE A 150 15.17 -12.07 4.86
CA PHE A 150 15.16 -13.10 3.83
C PHE A 150 16.48 -13.11 3.06
N THR A 151 16.67 -14.15 2.26
CA THR A 151 17.80 -14.24 1.33
C THR A 151 17.44 -13.52 0.04
N TYR A 152 17.98 -12.32 -0.15
CA TYR A 152 17.96 -11.65 -1.44
C TYR A 152 18.96 -12.36 -2.37
N PRO A 153 18.59 -12.64 -3.63
CA PRO A 153 19.39 -13.44 -4.57
C PRO A 153 20.63 -12.66 -5.04
N MET A 154 21.58 -12.52 -4.11
CA MET A 154 22.82 -11.79 -4.26
C MET A 154 23.93 -12.80 -4.56
N PRO A 155 24.38 -12.95 -5.82
CA PRO A 155 25.48 -13.87 -6.13
C PRO A 155 26.74 -13.49 -5.37
N ASN A 156 27.42 -14.52 -4.87
CA ASN A 156 28.72 -14.38 -4.20
C ASN A 156 29.82 -14.20 -5.23
N ILE A 157 29.94 -12.98 -5.76
CA ILE A 157 30.94 -12.61 -6.75
C ILE A 157 31.72 -11.39 -6.30
N ASP A 158 33.01 -11.37 -6.63
CA ASP A 158 33.83 -10.18 -6.45
C ASP A 158 33.44 -9.07 -7.43
N ARG A 159 33.93 -7.86 -7.16
CA ARG A 159 33.65 -6.68 -7.97
C ARG A 159 34.25 -6.77 -9.39
N ALA A 160 35.40 -7.40 -9.54
CA ALA A 160 36.06 -7.52 -10.84
C ALA A 160 35.28 -8.43 -11.80
N SER A 161 34.58 -9.43 -11.26
CA SER A 161 33.82 -10.44 -11.98
C SER A 161 32.35 -10.07 -12.17
N ALA A 162 31.86 -9.05 -11.46
CA ALA A 162 30.47 -8.63 -11.48
C ALA A 162 30.00 -8.19 -12.87
N ASP A 163 30.79 -7.38 -13.59
CA ASP A 163 30.40 -6.86 -14.91
C ASP A 163 30.14 -8.00 -15.91
N ASN A 164 31.04 -8.99 -15.96
CA ASN A 164 30.91 -10.16 -16.83
C ASN A 164 29.73 -11.06 -16.43
N TYR A 165 29.54 -11.27 -15.12
CA TYR A 165 28.43 -12.07 -14.60
C TYR A 165 27.07 -11.45 -14.99
N TYR A 166 26.91 -10.13 -14.84
CA TYR A 166 25.65 -9.43 -15.12
C TYR A 166 25.32 -9.31 -16.60
N ARG A 167 26.34 -9.25 -17.46
CA ARG A 167 26.15 -9.35 -18.91
C ARG A 167 25.58 -10.71 -19.32
N THR A 168 25.94 -11.77 -18.62
CA THR A 168 25.60 -13.15 -19.00
C THR A 168 24.33 -13.68 -18.31
N ASN A 169 24.14 -13.40 -17.02
CA ASN A 169 23.09 -14.02 -16.19
C ASN A 169 21.85 -13.13 -15.98
N GLY A 170 21.85 -11.92 -16.55
CA GLY A 170 20.79 -10.94 -16.38
C GLY A 170 20.95 -10.09 -15.12
N TYR A 171 20.25 -8.95 -15.12
CA TYR A 171 20.35 -7.90 -14.11
C TYR A 171 19.37 -8.15 -12.97
N TYR A 172 19.81 -8.18 -11.71
CA TYR A 172 18.90 -7.97 -10.56
C TYR A 172 18.80 -6.46 -10.27
N PRO A 173 17.68 -5.96 -9.70
CA PRO A 173 17.46 -4.53 -9.54
C PRO A 173 18.55 -3.93 -8.67
N TYR A 174 19.12 -2.82 -9.14
CA TYR A 174 20.13 -2.04 -8.42
C TYR A 174 21.47 -2.74 -8.14
N TYR A 175 21.64 -3.94 -8.70
CA TYR A 175 22.77 -4.81 -8.41
C TYR A 175 24.02 -4.46 -9.23
N TYR A 176 23.86 -4.31 -10.55
CA TYR A 176 24.93 -3.93 -11.47
C TYR A 176 25.74 -2.75 -10.95
N SER A 177 25.02 -1.80 -10.38
CA SER A 177 25.59 -0.51 -10.07
C SER A 177 26.25 -0.43 -8.68
N TYR A 178 25.92 -1.33 -7.74
CA TYR A 178 26.66 -1.49 -6.47
C TYR A 178 28.11 -1.98 -6.72
N TYR A 179 28.28 -2.89 -7.67
CA TYR A 179 29.61 -3.38 -8.03
C TYR A 179 30.36 -2.40 -8.95
N GLY A 180 29.67 -1.65 -9.82
CA GLY A 180 30.35 -0.73 -10.75
C GLY A 180 31.11 0.44 -10.10
N TYR A 181 30.59 1.05 -9.01
CA TYR A 181 31.15 2.34 -8.51
C TYR A 181 31.08 2.48 -6.97
N ARG A 182 32.20 2.89 -6.33
CA ARG A 182 32.18 3.35 -4.92
C ARG A 182 31.31 4.60 -4.82
N GLY A 183 30.38 4.62 -3.86
CA GLY A 183 29.44 5.74 -3.70
C GLY A 183 28.29 5.74 -4.70
N TYR A 184 28.01 4.62 -5.36
CA TYR A 184 26.85 4.49 -6.25
C TYR A 184 25.57 4.97 -5.58
N ARG A 185 24.83 5.81 -6.29
CA ARG A 185 23.48 6.21 -5.94
C ARG A 185 22.59 6.16 -7.17
N TYR A 186 21.38 5.67 -6.97
CA TYR A 186 20.32 5.71 -7.93
C TYR A 186 19.10 6.35 -7.33
N TYR A 187 18.41 7.14 -8.13
CA TYR A 187 17.05 7.54 -7.83
C TYR A 187 16.20 7.32 -9.07
N THR A 188 14.92 6.99 -8.89
CA THR A 188 13.96 6.94 -9.99
C THR A 188 14.06 8.23 -10.80
N PRO A 189 14.51 8.19 -12.07
CA PRO A 189 14.80 9.40 -12.82
C PRO A 189 13.53 10.19 -13.10
N ARG A 190 13.60 11.52 -12.90
CA ARG A 190 12.48 12.44 -13.12
C ARG A 190 11.84 12.29 -14.51
N ARG A 191 12.65 12.07 -15.55
CA ARG A 191 12.16 11.83 -16.93
C ARG A 191 11.18 10.64 -17.06
N ARG A 192 11.25 9.65 -16.16
CA ARG A 192 10.35 8.48 -16.18
C ARG A 192 9.09 8.69 -15.35
N TYR A 193 9.03 9.73 -14.53
CA TYR A 193 7.91 9.98 -13.62
C TYR A 193 6.57 10.02 -14.36
N ARG A 194 6.48 10.84 -15.41
CA ARG A 194 5.26 11.01 -16.20
C ARG A 194 4.82 9.69 -16.86
N THR A 195 5.75 8.97 -17.48
CA THR A 195 5.48 7.66 -18.09
C THR A 195 5.00 6.64 -17.06
N MET A 196 5.62 6.60 -15.87
CA MET A 196 5.20 5.74 -14.77
C MET A 196 3.79 6.10 -14.26
N MET A 197 3.48 7.39 -14.20
CA MET A 197 2.17 7.87 -13.78
C MET A 197 1.08 7.46 -14.77
N VAL A 198 1.33 7.60 -16.08
CA VAL A 198 0.42 7.15 -17.15
C VAL A 198 0.21 5.64 -17.07
N TYR A 199 1.30 4.87 -16.97
CA TYR A 199 1.25 3.43 -16.77
C TYR A 199 0.36 3.05 -15.59
N ARG A 200 0.59 3.65 -14.42
CA ARG A 200 -0.13 3.35 -13.19
C ARG A 200 -1.62 3.68 -13.31
N ARG A 201 -1.99 4.78 -13.98
CA ARG A 201 -3.40 5.11 -14.24
C ARG A 201 -4.06 4.03 -15.10
N GLY A 202 -3.41 3.60 -16.19
CA GLY A 202 -3.91 2.51 -17.04
C GLY A 202 -4.00 1.17 -16.30
N TYR A 203 -2.99 0.83 -15.50
CA TYR A 203 -3.00 -0.36 -14.65
C TYR A 203 -4.19 -0.34 -13.69
N ARG A 204 -4.47 0.80 -13.04
CA ARG A 204 -5.58 0.94 -12.08
C ARG A 204 -6.98 0.80 -12.68
N SER A 205 -7.12 0.95 -13.99
CA SER A 205 -8.36 0.60 -14.70
C SER A 205 -8.48 -0.87 -15.09
N SER A 206 -7.42 -1.68 -14.92
CA SER A 206 -7.37 -3.07 -15.37
C SER A 206 -7.95 -4.07 -14.35
N SER A 207 -8.25 -5.28 -14.83
CA SER A 207 -8.62 -6.42 -13.98
C SER A 207 -7.47 -6.85 -13.06
N ARG A 208 -6.21 -6.75 -13.52
CA ARG A 208 -5.01 -7.08 -12.73
C ARG A 208 -4.92 -6.25 -11.46
N TYR A 209 -5.30 -4.98 -11.54
CA TYR A 209 -5.34 -4.13 -10.36
C TYR A 209 -6.38 -4.58 -9.32
N ARG A 210 -7.53 -5.10 -9.76
CA ARG A 210 -8.52 -5.65 -8.82
C ARG A 210 -7.95 -6.83 -8.05
N THR A 211 -7.20 -7.70 -8.71
CA THR A 211 -6.48 -8.81 -8.07
C THR A 211 -5.47 -8.30 -7.04
N GLN A 212 -4.71 -7.25 -7.40
CA GLN A 212 -3.76 -6.64 -6.49
C GLN A 212 -4.44 -6.04 -5.24
N ILE A 213 -5.58 -5.33 -5.41
CA ILE A 213 -6.36 -4.81 -4.30
C ILE A 213 -6.84 -5.94 -3.38
N ILE A 214 -7.21 -7.11 -3.93
CA ILE A 214 -7.61 -8.26 -3.10
C ILE A 214 -6.42 -8.74 -2.27
N SER A 215 -5.23 -8.89 -2.87
CA SER A 215 -4.01 -9.29 -2.14
C SER A 215 -3.70 -8.29 -1.02
N ASN A 216 -3.70 -6.99 -1.34
CA ASN A 216 -3.48 -5.92 -0.38
C ASN A 216 -4.56 -5.86 0.71
N GLY A 217 -5.82 -6.11 0.35
CA GLY A 217 -6.95 -6.15 1.27
C GLY A 217 -6.82 -7.28 2.29
N ARG A 218 -6.40 -8.48 1.86
CA ARG A 218 -6.08 -9.60 2.76
C ARG A 218 -4.92 -9.27 3.67
N TYR A 219 -3.85 -8.69 3.13
CA TYR A 219 -2.70 -8.25 3.90
C TYR A 219 -3.10 -7.25 4.99
N TYR A 220 -3.87 -6.22 4.63
CA TYR A 220 -4.40 -5.21 5.55
C TYR A 220 -5.31 -5.83 6.63
N GLY A 221 -6.28 -6.67 6.22
CA GLY A 221 -7.21 -7.33 7.14
C GLY A 221 -6.53 -8.18 8.21
N ASN A 222 -5.41 -8.81 7.85
CA ASN A 222 -4.61 -9.61 8.78
C ASN A 222 -3.52 -8.83 9.50
N TYR A 223 -3.33 -7.53 9.20
CA TYR A 223 -2.21 -6.76 9.74
C TYR A 223 -2.28 -6.62 11.25
N ARG A 224 -3.46 -6.25 11.78
CA ARG A 224 -3.66 -6.11 13.24
C ARG A 224 -3.47 -7.44 13.98
N THR A 225 -3.84 -8.55 13.36
CA THR A 225 -3.62 -9.90 13.91
C THR A 225 -2.14 -10.25 13.92
N ARG A 226 -1.42 -9.95 12.83
CA ARG A 226 0.03 -10.21 12.73
C ARG A 226 0.87 -9.30 13.62
N TYR A 227 0.38 -8.10 13.87
CA TYR A 227 1.03 -7.09 14.70
C TYR A 227 0.04 -6.56 15.74
N PRO A 228 -0.21 -7.29 16.85
CA PRO A 228 -1.22 -6.89 17.84
C PRO A 228 -1.01 -5.49 18.43
N SER A 229 0.25 -5.03 18.51
CA SER A 229 0.61 -3.69 18.98
C SER A 229 0.48 -2.58 17.91
N SER A 230 0.14 -2.93 16.66
CA SER A 230 0.03 -2.00 15.51
C SER A 230 -1.13 -1.02 15.59
N SER A 231 -2.05 -1.20 16.53
CA SER A 231 -3.13 -0.24 16.80
C SER A 231 -2.60 1.17 17.06
N ARG A 232 -1.35 1.29 17.54
CA ARG A 232 -0.65 2.55 17.75
C ARG A 232 0.00 3.12 16.48
N THR A 233 0.27 2.29 15.48
CA THR A 233 1.07 2.65 14.29
C THR A 233 0.21 3.18 13.15
N PHE A 234 -0.92 2.54 12.85
CA PHE A 234 -1.89 3.04 11.87
C PHE A 234 -2.46 4.42 12.25
N SER A 235 -2.59 4.69 13.55
CA SER A 235 -3.13 5.94 14.08
C SER A 235 -2.10 7.08 14.16
N ARG A 236 -0.84 6.84 13.76
CA ARG A 236 0.26 7.81 13.88
C ARG A 236 0.94 8.07 12.53
N PRO A 237 0.23 8.67 11.56
CA PRO A 237 0.86 9.13 10.33
C PRO A 237 1.98 10.14 10.64
N SER A 238 3.01 10.17 9.79
CA SER A 238 4.09 11.16 9.89
C SER A 238 3.57 12.59 9.73
N ALA A 239 4.38 13.57 10.13
CA ALA A 239 4.04 14.98 9.93
C ALA A 239 3.82 15.32 8.45
N SER A 240 4.67 14.80 7.56
CA SER A 240 4.53 14.96 6.10
C SER A 240 3.22 14.38 5.58
N ARG A 241 2.83 13.18 6.04
CA ARG A 241 1.54 12.58 5.70
C ARG A 241 0.35 13.40 6.19
N LYS A 242 0.39 13.87 7.44
CA LYS A 242 -0.67 14.73 8.01
C LYS A 242 -0.84 16.01 7.20
N SER A 243 0.28 16.65 6.83
CA SER A 243 0.31 17.82 5.96
C SER A 243 -0.25 17.52 4.57
N TYR A 244 0.15 16.40 3.96
CA TYR A 244 -0.41 15.95 2.67
C TYR A 244 -1.92 15.74 2.72
N VAL A 245 -2.42 15.02 3.74
CA VAL A 245 -3.85 14.77 3.94
C VAL A 245 -4.62 16.08 4.08
N SER A 246 -4.13 17.00 4.91
CA SER A 246 -4.76 18.30 5.13
C SER A 246 -4.81 19.15 3.85
N ARG A 247 -3.68 19.30 3.14
CA ARG A 247 -3.62 20.05 1.88
C ARG A 247 -4.50 19.44 0.80
N THR A 248 -4.52 18.12 0.70
CA THR A 248 -5.30 17.41 -0.32
C THR A 248 -6.79 17.52 -0.04
N ALA A 249 -7.23 17.35 1.21
CA ALA A 249 -8.63 17.48 1.60
C ALA A 249 -9.18 18.89 1.34
N SER A 250 -8.37 19.91 1.56
CA SER A 250 -8.73 21.31 1.34
C SER A 250 -8.66 21.75 -0.13
N SER A 251 -8.11 20.92 -1.02
CA SER A 251 -7.91 21.31 -2.41
C SER A 251 -9.21 21.28 -3.25
N PRO A 252 -9.40 22.24 -4.18
CA PRO A 252 -10.56 22.26 -5.06
C PRO A 252 -10.74 20.93 -5.83
N GLY A 253 -11.98 20.46 -5.93
CA GLY A 253 -12.30 19.22 -6.64
C GLY A 253 -11.92 17.92 -5.90
N PHE A 254 -11.42 17.99 -4.65
CA PHE A 254 -11.11 16.80 -3.84
C PHE A 254 -12.25 15.78 -3.82
N LYS A 255 -13.49 16.22 -3.53
CA LYS A 255 -14.67 15.34 -3.47
C LYS A 255 -14.95 14.62 -4.80
N SER A 256 -14.78 15.32 -5.93
CA SER A 256 -14.97 14.75 -7.26
C SER A 256 -13.89 13.71 -7.59
N ARG A 257 -12.64 13.97 -7.21
CA ARG A 257 -11.53 13.00 -7.36
C ARG A 257 -11.72 11.78 -6.48
N LEU A 258 -12.21 11.98 -5.25
CA LEU A 258 -12.49 10.90 -4.31
C LEU A 258 -13.59 9.97 -4.85
N SER A 259 -14.70 10.53 -5.35
CA SER A 259 -15.80 9.73 -5.90
C SER A 259 -15.45 9.03 -7.21
N SER A 260 -14.55 9.61 -8.01
CA SER A 260 -14.10 9.04 -9.29
C SER A 260 -12.92 8.06 -9.17
N SER A 261 -12.26 7.98 -8.01
CA SER A 261 -11.07 7.15 -7.78
C SER A 261 -11.29 5.67 -8.16
N PRO A 262 -10.50 5.13 -9.11
CA PRO A 262 -10.54 3.71 -9.46
C PRO A 262 -10.28 2.80 -8.26
N THR A 263 -9.38 3.19 -7.36
CA THR A 263 -9.06 2.47 -6.12
C THR A 263 -10.26 2.41 -5.19
N ALA A 264 -10.91 3.55 -4.95
CA ALA A 264 -12.10 3.62 -4.09
C ALA A 264 -13.27 2.80 -4.69
N LYS A 265 -13.47 2.89 -6.01
CA LYS A 265 -14.49 2.10 -6.74
C LYS A 265 -14.20 0.59 -6.67
N ALA A 266 -12.96 0.19 -6.93
CA ALA A 266 -12.57 -1.22 -6.87
C ALA A 266 -12.75 -1.77 -5.45
N ARG A 267 -12.27 -1.06 -4.43
CA ARG A 267 -12.47 -1.45 -3.02
C ARG A 267 -13.94 -1.54 -2.63
N SER A 268 -14.74 -0.53 -2.93
CA SER A 268 -16.17 -0.54 -2.60
C SER A 268 -16.91 -1.69 -3.29
N SER A 269 -16.60 -1.97 -4.56
CA SER A 269 -17.16 -3.12 -5.27
C SER A 269 -16.77 -4.46 -4.62
N LEU A 270 -15.51 -4.60 -4.21
CA LEU A 270 -14.98 -5.83 -3.62
C LEU A 270 -15.42 -6.02 -2.16
N ALA A 271 -15.66 -4.93 -1.42
CA ALA A 271 -16.25 -4.96 -0.10
C ALA A 271 -17.71 -5.41 -0.15
N LYS A 272 -18.50 -4.88 -1.11
CA LYS A 272 -19.88 -5.35 -1.36
C LYS A 272 -19.93 -6.85 -1.71
N SER A 273 -18.93 -7.35 -2.43
CA SER A 273 -18.84 -8.77 -2.79
C SER A 273 -18.15 -9.65 -1.73
N GLY A 274 -17.82 -9.12 -0.54
CA GLY A 274 -17.15 -9.86 0.53
C GLY A 274 -15.71 -10.31 0.23
N LYS A 275 -15.09 -9.85 -0.87
CA LYS A 275 -13.78 -10.33 -1.32
C LYS A 275 -12.58 -9.75 -0.54
N ILE A 276 -12.81 -8.67 0.20
CA ILE A 276 -11.80 -7.98 1.03
C ILE A 276 -12.18 -8.00 2.52
N SER A 277 -13.30 -8.62 2.91
CA SER A 277 -13.77 -8.51 4.29
C SER A 277 -12.84 -9.18 5.31
N SER A 278 -12.40 -8.40 6.29
CA SER A 278 -12.04 -8.85 7.64
C SER A 278 -13.32 -8.94 8.48
N SER A 279 -13.88 -10.13 8.67
CA SER A 279 -15.02 -10.29 9.60
C SER A 279 -14.52 -10.33 11.04
N SER A 280 -14.24 -9.15 11.60
CA SER A 280 -14.45 -8.88 13.02
C SER A 280 -15.84 -8.25 13.17
N LYS A 281 -16.88 -9.09 13.21
CA LYS A 281 -18.20 -8.69 13.68
C LYS A 281 -18.73 -9.83 14.56
N SER A 282 -18.54 -9.66 15.87
CA SER A 282 -19.24 -10.40 16.89
C SER A 282 -20.74 -10.34 16.64
N LYS A 283 -21.35 -11.48 16.35
CA LYS A 283 -22.73 -11.79 16.70
C LYS A 283 -22.70 -13.10 17.48
N SER A 284 -23.02 -13.00 18.77
CA SER A 284 -23.43 -14.12 19.58
C SER A 284 -24.59 -14.86 18.90
N SER A 285 -24.41 -16.14 18.60
CA SER A 285 -25.46 -17.16 18.64
C SER A 285 -24.89 -18.50 18.18
N GLY A 286 -24.94 -19.51 19.05
CA GLY A 286 -24.77 -20.92 18.68
C GLY A 286 -23.37 -21.46 18.92
N GLY A 287 -23.14 -21.95 20.13
CA GLY A 287 -21.96 -22.75 20.42
C GLY A 287 -21.94 -24.06 19.63
N PHE A 288 -20.74 -24.55 19.33
CA PHE A 288 -20.53 -25.98 19.26
C PHE A 288 -19.28 -26.35 20.04
N LYS A 289 -19.52 -27.30 20.94
CA LYS A 289 -18.62 -27.97 21.86
C LYS A 289 -17.41 -28.54 21.14
N SER A 290 -16.28 -28.44 21.85
CA SER A 290 -15.29 -29.50 22.02
C SER A 290 -15.74 -30.89 21.55
N GLY A 291 -14.93 -31.54 20.71
CA GLY A 291 -15.00 -32.98 20.51
C GLY A 291 -14.29 -33.48 19.27
N LEU A 292 -13.29 -34.33 19.51
CA LEU A 292 -12.78 -35.42 18.66
C LEU A 292 -11.41 -35.18 18.02
N SER A 293 -10.39 -35.37 18.87
CA SER A 293 -9.19 -36.10 18.47
C SER A 293 -9.51 -37.59 18.28
N SER A 294 -8.76 -38.18 17.35
CA SER A 294 -8.46 -39.62 17.20
C SER A 294 -9.62 -40.60 17.02
N THR A 295 -9.78 -41.07 15.79
CA THR A 295 -10.05 -42.49 15.56
C THR A 295 -9.26 -42.94 14.32
N ALA A 296 -8.27 -43.78 14.57
CA ALA A 296 -7.60 -44.56 13.56
C ALA A 296 -8.62 -45.47 12.88
N ARG A 297 -8.63 -45.51 11.54
CA ARG A 297 -9.22 -46.60 10.78
C ARG A 297 -8.33 -46.94 9.60
N SER A 298 -7.65 -48.06 9.79
CA SER A 298 -7.16 -48.97 8.77
C SER A 298 -8.16 -49.16 7.63
N SER A 299 -7.69 -49.02 6.39
CA SER A 299 -8.32 -49.65 5.24
C SER A 299 -7.25 -50.14 4.26
N SER A 300 -7.20 -51.45 4.15
CA SER A 300 -6.44 -52.26 3.21
C SER A 300 -7.11 -52.31 1.83
N SER A 301 -6.35 -52.07 0.77
CA SER A 301 -6.47 -52.68 -0.57
C SER A 301 -5.25 -52.19 -1.41
N ARG A 302 -4.28 -53.04 -1.77
CA ARG A 302 -4.16 -53.82 -3.03
C ARG A 302 -4.64 -52.99 -4.25
N SER A 303 -3.88 -52.77 -5.33
CA SER A 303 -2.69 -53.46 -5.88
C SER A 303 -2.18 -52.75 -7.16
N SER A 304 -0.92 -53.06 -7.52
CA SER A 304 -0.28 -53.02 -8.87
C SER A 304 0.23 -51.65 -9.37
N SER A 305 1.38 -51.48 -10.05
CA SER A 305 2.38 -52.36 -10.68
C SER A 305 3.64 -51.56 -11.12
N SER A 306 4.66 -52.29 -11.61
CA SER A 306 5.90 -51.91 -12.36
C SER A 306 7.20 -51.78 -11.54
N ARG A 307 8.12 -52.78 -11.59
CA ARG A 307 9.23 -53.03 -12.56
C ARG A 307 10.38 -52.01 -12.39
N SER A 308 11.68 -52.32 -12.31
CA SER A 308 12.46 -53.55 -12.57
C SER A 308 13.95 -53.33 -12.20
N SER A 309 14.69 -54.45 -12.12
CA SER A 309 16.17 -54.64 -12.37
C SER A 309 17.17 -54.01 -11.39
N SER A 310 18.29 -54.63 -11.01
CA SER A 310 18.90 -55.95 -11.28
C SER A 310 20.20 -56.02 -10.47
N SER A 311 20.46 -57.12 -9.78
CA SER A 311 21.77 -57.42 -9.20
C SER A 311 22.02 -58.91 -9.31
N ARG A 312 23.07 -59.29 -10.06
CA ARG A 312 23.79 -60.55 -9.87
C ARG A 312 25.15 -60.45 -10.56
N SER A 313 26.17 -60.80 -9.78
CA SER A 313 27.40 -61.52 -10.14
C SER A 313 28.29 -60.91 -11.21
#